data_AF-A0A8H5YM42-F1
#
_entry.id   AF-A0A8H5YM42-F1
#
_cell.length_a   1.000
_cell.length_b   1.000
_cell.length_c   1.000
_cell.angle_alpha   90.00
_cell.angle_beta   90.00
_cell.angle_gamma   90.00
#
_symmetry.space_group_name_H-M   'P 1'
#
loop_
_entity.id
_entity.type
_entity.pdbx_description
1 polymer ?
#
loop_
_entity_poly.entity_id
_entity_poly.type
_entity_poly.pdbx_seq_one_letter_code
_entity_poly.pdbx_strand_id
1 'polypeptide(L)'
;MDEELESEDPAIEHLQKHVDDLAPDVFEIQVSPQDPDKKLVFKYYFLDQRLSYVWHEMNLWMRLPKHSHIAAFDKIVVDEIEGRCVGFTTEYIPGGTLEENKSRTFKLKWLTQLIAVVDELNLNLGVAHQDIAPRNLLVDETADSIIIFDFNFSVRVGEPGYSEARNDIKGVLFTIYEIITRDETLRAVRHEDQNVQEIEKKEWVQHPDVQLDHPVSEFREVLREWSDKRCRGKQLTTYKDAPNFIDWPDTPQPPLSEMVVYYDGKPTTELVLLWSTERKRMLEQGKTVLNWQRPPQCKLKPGDRILETGEFIERA
;
A
#
# COMPACT_ATOMS: atom_id res chain seq x y z
N MET A 1 -17.33 0.31 46.60
CA MET A 1 -17.56 -0.53 45.41
C MET A 1 -17.88 0.43 44.29
N ASP A 2 -16.90 1.00 43.60
CA ASP A 2 -15.62 0.39 43.17
C ASP A 2 -15.93 -0.78 42.21
N GLU A 3 -15.47 -0.81 40.96
CA GLU A 3 -14.46 0.02 40.28
C GLU A 3 -14.96 0.69 39.00
N GLU A 4 -14.16 1.65 38.55
CA GLU A 4 -14.37 2.57 37.45
C GLU A 4 -14.77 1.95 36.10
N LEU A 5 -15.65 2.68 35.40
CA LEU A 5 -15.61 2.76 33.95
C LEU A 5 -14.37 3.58 33.55
N GLU A 6 -13.18 2.98 33.63
CA GLU A 6 -12.01 3.51 32.94
C GLU A 6 -12.18 3.26 31.44
N SER A 7 -12.10 4.33 30.66
CA SER A 7 -12.21 4.33 29.21
C SER A 7 -10.89 3.93 28.55
N GLU A 8 -10.93 3.00 27.60
CA GLU A 8 -10.02 3.04 26.45
C GLU A 8 -10.76 3.62 25.25
N ASP A 9 -10.59 4.93 25.08
CA ASP A 9 -10.99 5.76 23.93
C ASP A 9 -9.94 6.86 23.80
N PRO A 10 -9.63 7.42 22.61
CA PRO A 10 -9.68 6.89 21.25
C PRO A 10 -8.27 6.46 20.76
N ALA A 11 -7.37 6.25 21.73
CA ALA A 11 -5.97 5.93 21.62
C ALA A 11 -5.63 5.17 22.93
N ILE A 12 -5.20 3.90 23.00
CA ILE A 12 -4.43 3.04 22.06
C ILE A 12 -3.53 3.85 21.11
N GLU A 13 -3.06 5.04 21.50
CA GLU A 13 -2.00 5.39 22.44
C GLU A 13 -0.66 4.90 21.92
N HIS A 14 -0.25 5.53 20.80
CA HIS A 14 0.88 5.11 19.98
C HIS A 14 0.68 3.65 19.43
N LEU A 15 1.48 3.10 18.52
CA LEU A 15 2.90 3.28 18.22
C LEU A 15 3.83 2.80 19.38
N GLN A 16 3.27 2.25 20.47
CA GLN A 16 3.97 1.97 21.73
C GLN A 16 4.20 0.45 21.91
N LYS A 17 5.42 -0.09 21.83
CA LYS A 17 6.71 0.51 21.47
C LYS A 17 7.48 -0.48 20.60
N HIS A 18 7.70 -0.14 19.32
CA HIS A 18 8.59 -0.80 18.36
C HIS A 18 8.59 -2.34 18.31
N VAL A 19 7.84 -2.87 17.36
CA VAL A 19 8.13 -4.17 16.73
C VAL A 19 7.54 -4.20 15.33
N ASP A 20 8.45 -4.35 14.37
CA ASP A 20 8.28 -4.54 12.94
C ASP A 20 7.55 -3.41 12.19
N ASP A 21 8.32 -2.71 11.34
CA ASP A 21 7.94 -1.51 10.57
C ASP A 21 7.06 -1.85 9.33
N LEU A 22 6.03 -2.69 9.52
CA LEU A 22 5.18 -3.20 8.44
C LEU A 22 3.69 -3.22 8.81
N ALA A 23 2.84 -2.89 7.83
CA ALA A 23 1.38 -2.85 7.98
C ALA A 23 0.77 -4.23 8.31
N PRO A 24 -0.47 -4.33 8.84
CA PRO A 24 -1.03 -5.58 9.37
C PRO A 24 -1.09 -6.78 8.39
N ASP A 25 -1.24 -6.50 7.09
CA ASP A 25 -1.29 -7.47 5.99
C ASP A 25 0.08 -7.67 5.30
N VAL A 26 1.15 -7.15 5.89
CA VAL A 26 2.50 -7.05 5.33
C VAL A 26 3.53 -7.71 6.26
N PHE A 27 4.45 -8.49 5.70
CA PHE A 27 5.34 -9.39 6.43
C PHE A 27 6.76 -9.34 5.85
N GLU A 28 7.80 -9.22 6.67
CA GLU A 28 9.16 -9.48 6.18
C GLU A 28 9.35 -11.01 6.05
N ILE A 29 9.78 -11.48 4.88
CA ILE A 29 10.07 -12.90 4.62
C ILE A 29 11.49 -13.06 4.10
N GLN A 30 12.21 -14.01 4.69
CA GLN A 30 13.49 -14.51 4.20
C GLN A 30 13.24 -15.74 3.32
N VAL A 31 13.65 -15.66 2.05
CA VAL A 31 13.19 -16.58 0.98
C VAL A 31 13.95 -17.90 0.95
N SER A 32 15.18 -17.95 1.47
CA SER A 32 15.96 -19.20 1.46
C SER A 32 17.25 -19.09 2.29
N PRO A 33 17.72 -20.20 2.90
CA PRO A 33 19.09 -20.33 3.38
C PRO A 33 20.17 -20.18 2.28
N GLN A 34 19.81 -20.27 0.98
CA GLN A 34 20.74 -20.12 -0.14
C GLN A 34 21.03 -18.66 -0.52
N ASP A 35 20.16 -17.73 -0.13
CA ASP A 35 20.39 -16.28 -0.25
C ASP A 35 19.92 -15.62 1.06
N PRO A 36 20.69 -15.78 2.16
CA PRO A 36 20.27 -15.33 3.48
C PRO A 36 20.21 -13.81 3.60
N ASP A 37 20.83 -13.06 2.67
CA ASP A 37 20.85 -11.61 2.67
C ASP A 37 19.63 -11.01 1.94
N LYS A 38 18.96 -11.80 1.07
CA LYS A 38 17.72 -11.36 0.40
C LYS A 38 16.50 -11.38 1.33
N LYS A 39 16.19 -10.20 1.85
CA LYS A 39 14.92 -9.86 2.50
C LYS A 39 13.86 -9.49 1.47
N LEU A 40 12.64 -10.00 1.64
CA LEU A 40 11.45 -9.60 0.88
C LEU A 40 10.36 -9.11 1.83
N VAL A 41 9.40 -8.40 1.26
CA VAL A 41 8.13 -8.03 1.89
C VAL A 41 7.01 -8.83 1.23
N PHE A 42 6.37 -9.74 1.96
CA PHE A 42 5.18 -10.47 1.54
C PHE A 42 3.92 -9.69 1.91
N LYS A 43 2.96 -9.62 0.98
CA LYS A 43 1.64 -9.03 1.18
C LYS A 43 0.60 -10.14 1.09
N TYR A 44 -0.06 -10.44 2.21
CA TYR A 44 -1.01 -11.55 2.34
C TYR A 44 -2.44 -11.03 2.46
N TYR A 45 -3.37 -11.62 1.73
CA TYR A 45 -4.74 -11.14 1.71
C TYR A 45 -5.77 -12.26 1.83
N PHE A 46 -6.60 -12.15 2.87
CA PHE A 46 -7.59 -13.15 3.26
C PHE A 46 -9.00 -12.55 3.48
N LEU A 47 -9.17 -11.25 3.25
CA LEU A 47 -10.45 -10.55 3.35
C LEU A 47 -11.18 -10.56 2.00
N ASP A 48 -12.21 -11.40 1.90
CA ASP A 48 -13.10 -11.56 0.73
C ASP A 48 -13.54 -10.20 0.14
N GLN A 49 -13.96 -9.27 1.00
CA GLN A 49 -14.38 -7.91 0.68
C GLN A 49 -13.33 -7.05 -0.06
N ARG A 50 -12.06 -7.46 -0.06
CA ARG A 50 -10.95 -6.75 -0.72
C ARG A 50 -10.35 -7.51 -1.92
N LEU A 51 -10.85 -8.70 -2.28
CA LEU A 51 -10.27 -9.53 -3.34
C LEU A 51 -10.09 -8.81 -4.68
N SER A 52 -11.02 -7.93 -5.06
CA SER A 52 -10.89 -7.11 -6.27
C SER A 52 -9.72 -6.12 -6.18
N TYR A 53 -9.62 -5.34 -5.11
CA TYR A 53 -8.49 -4.42 -4.86
C TYR A 53 -7.15 -5.14 -4.90
N VAL A 54 -7.07 -6.30 -4.26
CA VAL A 54 -5.88 -7.17 -4.23
C VAL A 54 -5.51 -7.66 -5.62
N TRP A 55 -6.51 -8.11 -6.39
CA TRP A 55 -6.32 -8.52 -7.77
C TRP A 55 -5.82 -7.37 -8.64
N HIS A 56 -6.38 -6.16 -8.51
CA HIS A 56 -5.94 -4.99 -9.25
C HIS A 56 -4.52 -4.57 -8.86
N GLU A 57 -4.20 -4.48 -7.57
CA GLU A 57 -2.86 -4.13 -7.09
C GLU A 57 -1.81 -5.13 -7.60
N MET A 58 -2.02 -6.43 -7.35
CA MET A 58 -1.06 -7.47 -7.77
C MET A 58 -0.85 -7.45 -9.29
N ASN A 59 -1.93 -7.35 -10.07
CA ASN A 59 -1.83 -7.38 -11.53
C ASN A 59 -1.20 -6.11 -12.12
N LEU A 60 -1.44 -4.95 -11.52
CA LEU A 60 -0.74 -3.71 -11.85
C LEU A 60 0.75 -3.84 -11.54
N TRP A 61 1.10 -4.17 -10.29
CA TRP A 61 2.47 -4.11 -9.81
C TRP A 61 3.37 -5.12 -10.53
N MET A 62 2.89 -6.34 -10.79
CA MET A 62 3.62 -7.34 -11.58
C MET A 62 3.81 -6.97 -13.06
N ARG A 63 3.09 -5.96 -13.57
CA ARG A 63 3.17 -5.46 -14.96
C ARG A 63 3.86 -4.10 -15.09
N LEU A 64 4.16 -3.42 -13.98
CA LEU A 64 4.95 -2.20 -14.01
C LEU A 64 6.34 -2.50 -14.62
N PRO A 65 6.82 -1.70 -15.58
CA PRO A 65 8.20 -1.76 -16.02
C PRO A 65 9.16 -1.59 -14.83
N LYS A 66 10.30 -2.29 -14.84
CA LYS A 66 11.30 -2.11 -13.78
C LYS A 66 11.79 -0.66 -13.76
N HIS A 67 11.55 0.03 -12.65
CA HIS A 67 11.82 1.45 -12.47
C HIS A 67 12.64 1.69 -11.19
N SER A 68 13.62 2.60 -11.23
CA SER A 68 14.53 2.85 -10.09
C SER A 68 13.89 3.53 -8.88
N HIS A 69 12.65 4.01 -9.03
CA HIS A 69 11.90 4.69 -7.97
C HIS A 69 10.56 4.01 -7.65
N ILE A 70 10.40 2.74 -8.02
CA ILE A 70 9.25 1.89 -7.64
C ILE A 70 9.82 0.63 -6.99
N ALA A 71 9.31 0.23 -5.82
CA ALA A 71 9.74 -1.01 -5.18
C ALA A 71 9.40 -2.20 -6.08
N ALA A 72 10.35 -3.12 -6.31
CA ALA A 72 10.17 -4.15 -7.32
C ALA A 72 9.24 -5.27 -6.83
N PHE A 73 8.32 -5.71 -7.69
CA PHE A 73 7.60 -6.97 -7.53
C PHE A 73 8.57 -8.14 -7.71
N ASP A 74 8.58 -9.10 -6.78
CA ASP A 74 9.42 -10.30 -6.83
C ASP A 74 8.64 -11.51 -7.38
N LYS A 75 7.66 -12.03 -6.62
CA LYS A 75 6.92 -13.26 -6.98
C LYS A 75 5.47 -13.24 -6.52
N ILE A 76 4.65 -14.04 -7.19
CA ILE A 76 3.37 -14.51 -6.64
C ILE A 76 3.67 -15.67 -5.68
N VAL A 77 3.05 -15.65 -4.50
CA VAL A 77 3.09 -16.77 -3.54
C VAL A 77 1.82 -17.60 -3.73
N VAL A 78 1.97 -18.93 -3.72
CA VAL A 78 0.86 -19.89 -3.89
C VAL A 78 0.82 -20.89 -2.74
N ASP A 79 -0.37 -21.39 -2.40
CA ASP A 79 -0.49 -22.45 -1.40
C ASP A 79 -0.07 -23.83 -1.92
N GLU A 80 0.41 -24.69 -1.01
CA GLU A 80 0.94 -26.02 -1.31
C GLU A 80 -0.13 -27.11 -1.58
N ILE A 81 -1.42 -26.80 -1.37
CA ILE A 81 -2.51 -27.78 -1.38
C ILE A 81 -3.22 -27.79 -2.74
N GLU A 82 -3.57 -26.61 -3.23
CA GLU A 82 -4.33 -26.39 -4.47
C GLU A 82 -3.62 -25.42 -5.43
N GLY A 83 -2.47 -24.84 -5.04
CA GLY A 83 -1.73 -23.91 -5.89
C GLY A 83 -2.39 -22.54 -6.04
N ARG A 84 -3.33 -22.18 -5.16
CA ARG A 84 -4.05 -20.90 -5.23
C ARG A 84 -3.12 -19.74 -4.85
N CYS A 85 -3.28 -18.60 -5.51
CA CYS A 85 -2.61 -17.37 -5.09
C CYS A 85 -3.04 -16.99 -3.66
N VAL A 86 -2.06 -16.80 -2.79
CA VAL A 86 -2.25 -16.34 -1.41
C VAL A 86 -1.83 -14.88 -1.22
N GLY A 87 -1.00 -14.37 -2.12
CA GLY A 87 -0.41 -13.03 -2.02
C GLY A 87 0.80 -12.90 -2.93
N PHE A 88 1.61 -11.88 -2.70
CA PHE A 88 2.82 -11.63 -3.50
C PHE A 88 3.95 -11.04 -2.65
N THR A 89 5.18 -11.14 -3.15
CA THR A 89 6.36 -10.55 -2.54
C THR A 89 6.88 -9.35 -3.34
N THR A 90 7.46 -8.38 -2.64
CA THR A 90 8.24 -7.26 -3.19
C THR A 90 9.61 -7.19 -2.53
N GLU A 91 10.58 -6.52 -3.14
CA GLU A 91 11.89 -6.26 -2.51
C GLU A 91 11.73 -5.43 -1.21
N TYR A 92 12.46 -5.80 -0.15
CA TYR A 92 12.52 -5.04 1.09
C TYR A 92 13.51 -3.88 0.98
N ILE A 93 13.08 -2.65 1.30
CA ILE A 93 13.93 -1.45 1.28
C ILE A 93 14.28 -1.07 2.73
N PRO A 94 15.56 -1.21 3.16
CA PRO A 94 15.94 -1.12 4.58
C PRO A 94 15.87 0.29 5.18
N GLY A 95 15.76 1.34 4.36
CA GLY A 95 15.64 2.71 4.87
C GLY A 95 14.25 3.05 5.44
N GLY A 96 13.25 2.17 5.28
CA GLY A 96 11.89 2.43 5.78
C GLY A 96 11.24 3.68 5.17
N THR A 97 10.06 4.03 5.67
CA THR A 97 9.23 5.11 5.12
C THR A 97 9.65 6.51 5.62
N LEU A 98 9.16 7.55 4.94
CA LEU A 98 9.26 8.93 5.42
C LEU A 98 8.31 9.24 6.60
N GLU A 99 7.31 8.39 6.86
CA GLU A 99 6.43 8.52 8.03
C GLU A 99 7.09 8.00 9.30
N GLU A 100 7.84 6.90 9.21
CA GLU A 100 8.58 6.31 10.34
C GLU A 100 9.82 7.14 10.69
N ASN A 101 10.73 7.37 9.72
CA ASN A 101 11.93 8.15 9.97
C ASN A 101 11.70 9.64 9.74
N LYS A 102 10.87 10.25 10.60
CA LYS A 102 10.61 11.70 10.57
C LYS A 102 11.91 12.52 10.73
N SER A 103 12.98 12.01 11.37
CA SER A 103 14.23 12.75 11.58
C SER A 103 15.13 12.92 10.34
N ARG A 104 14.88 12.16 9.27
CA ARG A 104 15.70 12.13 8.06
C ARG A 104 15.65 13.48 7.32
N THR A 105 16.81 13.95 6.84
CA THR A 105 16.89 15.10 5.93
C THR A 105 16.15 14.82 4.64
N PHE A 106 15.06 15.53 4.36
CA PHE A 106 14.32 15.39 3.09
C PHE A 106 15.01 16.22 1.99
N LYS A 107 15.15 15.62 0.80
CA LYS A 107 15.99 16.17 -0.27
C LYS A 107 15.19 16.69 -1.45
N LEU A 108 15.61 17.82 -2.02
CA LEU A 108 15.00 18.37 -3.24
C LEU A 108 15.12 17.37 -4.42
N LYS A 109 16.22 16.61 -4.46
CA LYS A 109 16.42 15.45 -5.36
C LYS A 109 15.28 14.44 -5.27
N TRP A 110 14.82 14.11 -4.06
CA TRP A 110 13.76 13.12 -3.82
C TRP A 110 12.40 13.64 -4.25
N LEU A 111 12.13 14.94 -4.09
CA LEU A 111 10.95 15.58 -4.70
C LEU A 111 10.98 15.45 -6.24
N THR A 112 12.11 15.76 -6.89
CA THR A 112 12.22 15.63 -8.35
C THR A 112 12.03 14.17 -8.82
N GLN A 113 12.55 13.19 -8.08
CA GLN A 113 12.33 11.76 -8.36
C GLN A 113 10.86 11.35 -8.18
N LEU A 114 10.19 11.83 -7.12
CA LEU A 114 8.76 11.57 -6.87
C LEU A 114 7.89 12.15 -7.99
N ILE A 115 8.16 13.39 -8.40
CA ILE A 115 7.50 14.05 -9.53
C ILE A 115 7.71 13.25 -10.82
N ALA A 116 8.93 12.78 -11.08
CA ALA A 116 9.24 12.00 -12.28
C ALA A 116 8.51 10.65 -12.32
N VAL A 117 8.42 9.92 -11.20
CA VAL A 117 7.68 8.64 -11.16
C VAL A 117 6.18 8.84 -11.23
N VAL A 118 5.63 9.94 -10.70
CA VAL A 118 4.21 10.30 -10.86
C VAL A 118 3.89 10.73 -12.29
N ASP A 119 4.78 11.48 -12.97
CA ASP A 119 4.64 11.78 -14.41
C ASP A 119 4.70 10.49 -15.25
N GLU A 120 5.60 9.55 -14.93
CA GLU A 120 5.70 8.24 -15.61
C GLU A 120 4.42 7.41 -15.43
N LEU A 121 3.97 7.20 -14.18
CA LEU A 121 2.72 6.48 -13.89
C LEU A 121 1.53 7.12 -14.61
N ASN A 122 1.31 8.42 -14.43
CA ASN A 122 0.13 9.09 -14.95
C ASN A 122 0.15 9.25 -16.47
N LEU A 123 1.26 9.72 -17.05
CA LEU A 123 1.32 10.20 -18.43
C LEU A 123 1.87 9.16 -19.40
N ASN A 124 2.75 8.25 -18.95
CA ASN A 124 3.32 7.19 -19.80
C ASN A 124 2.54 5.87 -19.68
N LEU A 125 2.18 5.47 -18.45
CA LEU A 125 1.58 4.18 -18.13
C LEU A 125 0.06 4.20 -17.93
N GLY A 126 -0.55 5.40 -17.83
CA GLY A 126 -2.00 5.57 -17.70
C GLY A 126 -2.55 5.16 -16.33
N VAL A 127 -1.73 5.17 -15.29
CA VAL A 127 -2.03 4.73 -13.92
C VAL A 127 -2.00 5.92 -12.98
N ALA A 128 -3.00 6.03 -12.10
CA ALA A 128 -2.97 6.92 -10.94
C ALA A 128 -2.72 6.09 -9.67
N HIS A 129 -1.87 6.58 -8.77
CA HIS A 129 -1.55 5.89 -7.51
C HIS A 129 -2.65 6.06 -6.47
N GLN A 130 -3.28 7.24 -6.44
CA GLN A 130 -4.38 7.65 -5.56
C GLN A 130 -4.10 7.67 -4.05
N ASP A 131 -2.85 7.46 -3.63
CA ASP A 131 -2.47 7.54 -2.21
C ASP A 131 -0.99 7.94 -2.02
N ILE A 132 -0.55 9.01 -2.70
CA ILE A 132 0.78 9.59 -2.46
C ILE A 132 0.82 10.19 -1.04
N ALA A 133 1.57 9.55 -0.13
CA ALA A 133 1.72 9.94 1.27
C ALA A 133 3.08 9.52 1.85
N PRO A 134 3.59 10.14 2.94
CA PRO A 134 4.87 9.77 3.55
C PRO A 134 5.03 8.28 3.90
N ARG A 135 3.94 7.61 4.34
CA ARG A 135 3.90 6.16 4.57
C ARG A 135 4.09 5.29 3.33
N ASN A 136 3.80 5.81 2.14
CA ASN A 136 3.90 5.10 0.86
C ASN A 136 5.20 5.47 0.10
N LEU A 137 6.15 6.12 0.79
CA LEU A 137 7.42 6.59 0.25
C LEU A 137 8.58 6.07 1.11
N LEU A 138 9.30 5.10 0.56
CA LEU A 138 10.52 4.51 1.13
C LEU A 138 11.75 5.28 0.67
N VAL A 139 12.86 5.17 1.42
CA VAL A 139 14.17 5.69 1.00
C VAL A 139 15.16 4.53 0.83
N ASP A 140 15.74 4.41 -0.36
CA ASP A 140 16.98 3.64 -0.55
C ASP A 140 18.16 4.56 -0.18
N GLU A 141 18.77 4.29 0.98
CA GLU A 141 19.91 5.05 1.49
C GLU A 141 21.21 4.77 0.71
N THR A 142 21.31 3.64 0.00
CA THR A 142 22.46 3.26 -0.82
C THR A 142 22.45 3.99 -2.16
N ALA A 143 21.29 4.03 -2.82
CA ALA A 143 21.09 4.78 -4.06
C ALA A 143 20.82 6.29 -3.85
N ASP A 144 20.60 6.70 -2.59
CA ASP A 144 20.15 8.05 -2.21
C ASP A 144 18.88 8.45 -2.99
N SER A 145 17.85 7.61 -2.95
CA SER A 145 16.65 7.81 -3.76
C SER A 145 15.35 7.48 -3.05
N ILE A 146 14.31 8.23 -3.42
CA ILE A 146 12.93 7.88 -3.08
C ILE A 146 12.47 6.65 -3.87
N ILE A 147 11.67 5.80 -3.23
CA ILE A 147 11.04 4.62 -3.80
C ILE A 147 9.55 4.67 -3.43
N ILE A 148 8.65 4.60 -4.40
CA ILE A 148 7.20 4.49 -4.17
C ILE A 148 6.76 3.03 -4.08
N PHE A 149 5.77 2.75 -3.23
CA PHE A 149 5.18 1.43 -3.02
C PHE A 149 3.73 1.53 -2.51
N ASP A 150 3.07 0.38 -2.32
CA ASP A 150 1.68 0.21 -1.89
C ASP A 150 0.65 0.72 -2.92
N PHE A 151 0.47 -0.06 -4.00
CA PHE A 151 -0.43 0.26 -5.11
C PHE A 151 -1.90 -0.15 -4.83
N ASN A 152 -2.29 -0.30 -3.56
CA ASN A 152 -3.61 -0.81 -3.12
C ASN A 152 -4.82 0.02 -3.60
N PHE A 153 -4.65 1.33 -3.78
CA PHE A 153 -5.64 2.27 -4.30
C PHE A 153 -5.37 2.66 -5.77
N SER A 154 -4.31 2.14 -6.35
CA SER A 154 -3.90 2.50 -7.71
C SER A 154 -4.86 1.94 -8.75
N VAL A 155 -5.05 2.68 -9.84
CA VAL A 155 -6.05 2.36 -10.85
C VAL A 155 -5.64 2.90 -12.22
N ARG A 156 -6.16 2.27 -13.28
CA ARG A 156 -6.15 2.82 -14.64
C ARG A 156 -6.96 4.13 -14.65
N VAL A 157 -6.39 5.21 -15.19
CA VAL A 157 -7.08 6.51 -15.30
C VAL A 157 -8.40 6.35 -16.07
N GLY A 158 -9.49 6.89 -15.52
CA GLY A 158 -10.83 6.84 -16.12
C GLY A 158 -11.60 5.53 -15.96
N GLU A 159 -11.05 4.51 -15.30
CA GLU A 159 -11.77 3.27 -14.96
C GLU A 159 -12.54 3.39 -13.62
N PRO A 160 -13.54 2.53 -13.36
CA PRO A 160 -14.23 2.49 -12.07
C PRO A 160 -13.25 2.32 -10.90
N GLY A 161 -13.37 3.19 -9.89
CA GLY A 161 -12.43 3.28 -8.77
C GLY A 161 -11.41 4.43 -8.88
N TYR A 162 -11.29 5.07 -10.05
CA TYR A 162 -10.59 6.35 -10.19
C TYR A 162 -11.38 7.50 -9.55
N SER A 163 -10.69 8.31 -8.76
CA SER A 163 -11.24 9.44 -8.02
C SER A 163 -10.38 10.69 -8.21
N GLU A 164 -10.94 11.71 -8.86
CA GLU A 164 -10.29 13.03 -8.99
C GLU A 164 -9.98 13.67 -7.63
N ALA A 165 -10.74 13.33 -6.59
CA ALA A 165 -10.47 13.77 -5.22
C ALA A 165 -9.12 13.25 -4.70
N ARG A 166 -8.61 12.14 -5.25
CA ARG A 166 -7.33 11.48 -4.94
C ARG A 166 -6.25 11.70 -6.01
N ASN A 167 -6.40 12.70 -6.87
CA ASN A 167 -5.42 13.04 -7.91
C ASN A 167 -3.96 13.12 -7.37
N ASP A 168 -3.02 12.46 -8.05
CA ASP A 168 -1.63 12.32 -7.56
C ASP A 168 -0.87 13.66 -7.47
N ILE A 169 -1.21 14.67 -8.28
CA ILE A 169 -0.59 16.02 -8.20
C ILE A 169 -0.92 16.64 -6.84
N LYS A 170 -2.19 16.56 -6.45
CA LYS A 170 -2.67 16.95 -5.12
C LYS A 170 -2.01 16.07 -4.04
N GLY A 171 -1.92 14.76 -4.24
CA GLY A 171 -1.24 13.85 -3.32
C GLY A 171 0.21 14.24 -3.03
N VAL A 172 0.99 14.61 -4.06
CA VAL A 172 2.35 15.13 -3.92
C VAL A 172 2.35 16.47 -3.17
N LEU A 173 1.51 17.44 -3.55
CA LEU A 173 1.46 18.76 -2.90
C LEU A 173 1.19 18.67 -1.40
N PHE A 174 0.22 17.84 -0.99
CA PHE A 174 -0.07 17.55 0.41
C PHE A 174 1.12 16.87 1.11
N THR A 175 1.71 15.85 0.48
CA THR A 175 2.85 15.10 1.06
C THR A 175 4.06 15.98 1.36
N ILE A 176 4.47 16.86 0.44
CA ILE A 176 5.62 17.74 0.70
C ILE A 176 5.27 18.83 1.73
N TYR A 177 4.03 19.32 1.73
CA TYR A 177 3.55 20.24 2.75
C TYR A 177 3.65 19.62 4.16
N GLU A 178 3.19 18.39 4.34
CA GLU A 178 3.25 17.64 5.61
C GLU A 178 4.69 17.35 6.05
N ILE A 179 5.56 16.92 5.12
CA ILE A 179 6.98 16.67 5.40
C ILE A 179 7.67 17.94 5.92
N ILE A 180 7.40 19.10 5.29
CA ILE A 180 8.06 20.37 5.65
C ILE A 180 7.49 20.97 6.93
N THR A 181 6.17 20.93 7.12
CA THR A 181 5.48 21.70 8.17
C THR A 181 5.05 20.87 9.39
N ARG A 182 5.00 19.53 9.27
CA ARG A 182 4.33 18.60 10.22
C ARG A 182 2.83 18.85 10.42
N ASP A 183 2.20 19.69 9.59
CA ASP A 183 0.77 19.95 9.65
C ASP A 183 0.00 18.89 8.84
N GLU A 184 -0.34 17.80 9.52
CA GLU A 184 -1.14 16.69 8.98
C GLU A 184 -2.67 17.01 8.98
N THR A 185 -3.09 18.17 9.49
CA THR A 185 -4.53 18.49 9.68
C THR A 185 -5.29 18.60 8.36
N LEU A 186 -4.66 19.12 7.31
CA LEU A 186 -5.27 19.23 5.99
C LEU A 186 -5.52 17.85 5.36
N ARG A 187 -4.69 16.84 5.67
CA ARG A 187 -4.86 15.47 5.17
C ARG A 187 -5.91 14.67 5.94
N ALA A 188 -6.18 15.03 7.20
CA ALA A 188 -7.28 14.45 7.97
C ALA A 188 -8.67 14.86 7.42
N VAL A 189 -8.76 15.95 6.65
CA VAL A 189 -9.97 16.31 5.89
C VAL A 189 -10.21 15.25 4.80
N ARG A 190 -11.47 14.91 4.54
CA ARG A 190 -11.86 13.97 3.47
C ARG A 190 -11.31 14.42 2.12
N HIS A 191 -10.91 13.47 1.28
CA HIS A 191 -10.34 13.77 -0.04
C HIS A 191 -11.24 14.65 -0.90
N GLU A 192 -12.55 14.47 -0.83
CA GLU A 192 -13.53 15.27 -1.59
C GLU A 192 -13.53 16.75 -1.19
N ASP A 193 -13.25 17.04 0.09
CA ASP A 193 -13.32 18.38 0.70
C ASP A 193 -11.93 19.06 0.77
N GLN A 194 -10.84 18.31 0.56
CA GLN A 194 -9.45 18.79 0.55
C GLN A 194 -9.17 19.80 -0.58
N ASN A 195 -8.79 21.02 -0.21
CA ASN A 195 -8.54 22.13 -1.13
C ASN A 195 -7.04 22.47 -1.29
N VAL A 196 -6.49 22.19 -2.47
CA VAL A 196 -5.07 22.47 -2.81
C VAL A 196 -4.71 23.96 -2.68
N GLN A 197 -5.67 24.87 -2.92
CA GLN A 197 -5.40 26.32 -2.86
C GLN A 197 -5.05 26.80 -1.45
N GLU A 198 -5.39 26.05 -0.40
CA GLU A 198 -4.98 26.37 0.97
C GLU A 198 -3.49 26.14 1.13
N ILE A 199 -2.97 25.03 0.62
CA ILE A 199 -1.52 24.73 0.59
C ILE A 199 -0.77 25.75 -0.27
N GLU A 200 -1.29 26.10 -1.44
CA GLU A 200 -0.62 27.03 -2.36
C GLU A 200 -0.51 28.45 -1.78
N LYS A 201 -1.58 28.94 -1.11
CA LYS A 201 -1.66 30.31 -0.58
C LYS A 201 -1.07 30.48 0.81
N LYS A 202 -1.04 29.43 1.64
CA LYS A 202 -0.49 29.46 3.01
C LYS A 202 1.02 29.69 2.96
N GLU A 203 1.56 30.33 4.00
CA GLU A 203 3.00 30.40 4.22
C GLU A 203 3.47 29.07 4.80
N TRP A 204 4.48 28.47 4.18
CA TRP A 204 5.03 27.18 4.62
C TRP A 204 6.11 27.44 5.66
N VAL A 205 5.75 27.37 6.92
CA VAL A 205 6.69 27.45 8.04
C VAL A 205 7.31 26.07 8.24
N GLN A 206 8.61 25.95 8.02
CA GLN A 206 9.36 24.71 8.30
C GLN A 206 9.28 24.39 9.80
N HIS A 207 8.94 23.15 10.13
CA HIS A 207 8.93 22.69 11.52
C HIS A 207 10.37 22.63 12.08
N PRO A 208 10.64 23.01 13.34
CA PRO A 208 12.01 23.03 13.89
C PRO A 208 12.78 21.71 13.76
N ASP A 209 12.09 20.58 13.92
CA ASP A 209 12.68 19.23 13.82
C ASP A 209 12.78 18.69 12.38
N VAL A 210 12.38 19.46 11.36
CA VAL A 210 12.51 19.06 9.95
C VAL A 210 13.84 19.55 9.41
N GLN A 211 14.61 18.64 8.81
CA GLN A 211 15.83 18.95 8.09
C GLN A 211 15.58 18.89 6.58
N LEU A 212 16.00 19.93 5.86
CA LEU A 212 15.95 20.01 4.40
C LEU A 212 17.35 20.29 3.86
N ASP A 213 17.67 19.78 2.67
CA ASP A 213 18.95 20.08 1.99
C ASP A 213 18.93 21.42 1.22
N HIS A 214 17.74 21.96 0.93
CA HIS A 214 17.49 23.25 0.27
C HIS A 214 16.44 24.06 1.07
N PRO A 215 16.35 25.39 0.89
CA PRO A 215 15.30 26.19 1.52
C PRO A 215 13.90 25.83 0.99
N VAL A 216 12.88 25.99 1.84
CA VAL A 216 11.45 25.72 1.52
C VAL A 216 10.98 26.38 0.22
N SER A 217 11.52 27.55 -0.12
CA SER A 217 11.23 28.26 -1.36
C SER A 217 11.51 27.44 -2.63
N GLU A 218 12.59 26.65 -2.65
CA GLU A 218 12.98 25.85 -3.81
C GLU A 218 12.06 24.62 -3.99
N PHE A 219 11.68 23.97 -2.89
CA PHE A 219 10.66 22.91 -2.92
C PHE A 219 9.32 23.44 -3.46
N ARG A 220 8.88 24.62 -2.99
CA ARG A 220 7.64 25.27 -3.47
C ARG A 220 7.74 25.71 -4.93
N GLU A 221 8.91 26.16 -5.38
CA GLU A 221 9.16 26.53 -6.77
C GLU A 221 9.02 25.33 -7.71
N VAL A 222 9.71 24.22 -7.41
CA VAL A 222 9.61 22.97 -8.18
C VAL A 222 8.17 22.44 -8.23
N LEU A 223 7.47 22.43 -7.08
CA LEU A 223 6.06 22.02 -7.01
C LEU A 223 5.14 22.91 -7.84
N ARG A 224 5.31 24.24 -7.74
CA ARG A 224 4.53 25.23 -8.49
C ARG A 224 4.74 25.05 -9.98
N GLU A 225 5.99 24.99 -10.45
CA GLU A 225 6.31 24.83 -11.87
C GLU A 225 5.80 23.51 -12.46
N TRP A 226 5.91 22.42 -11.70
CA TRP A 226 5.37 21.13 -12.10
C TRP A 226 3.84 21.12 -12.12
N SER A 227 3.18 21.62 -11.08
CA SER A 227 1.71 21.73 -11.03
C SER A 227 1.16 22.59 -12.18
N ASP A 228 1.79 23.75 -12.42
CA ASP A 228 1.50 24.63 -13.56
C ASP A 228 1.66 23.92 -14.92
N LYS A 229 2.77 23.20 -15.10
CA LYS A 229 3.05 22.40 -16.31
C LYS A 229 2.00 21.31 -16.48
N ARG A 230 1.61 20.61 -15.41
CA ARG A 230 0.57 19.58 -15.43
C ARG A 230 -0.79 20.19 -15.75
N CYS A 231 -1.18 21.31 -15.14
CA CYS A 231 -2.44 22.01 -15.40
C CYS A 231 -2.56 22.50 -16.86
N ARG A 232 -1.45 22.96 -17.47
CA ARG A 232 -1.42 23.37 -18.89
C ARG A 232 -1.18 22.21 -19.86
N GLY A 233 -0.83 21.02 -19.36
CA GLY A 233 -0.43 19.86 -20.12
C GLY A 233 -1.60 18.96 -20.55
N LYS A 234 -1.26 17.84 -21.19
CA LYS A 234 -2.22 16.80 -21.56
C LYS A 234 -2.82 16.19 -20.29
N GLN A 235 -4.13 16.33 -20.10
CA GLN A 235 -4.88 15.48 -19.18
C GLN A 235 -5.25 14.19 -19.92
N LEU A 236 -5.08 13.04 -19.27
CA LEU A 236 -5.65 11.79 -19.79
C LEU A 236 -7.06 11.67 -19.24
N THR A 237 -8.04 11.36 -20.10
CA THR A 237 -9.40 11.01 -19.64
C THR A 237 -9.60 9.49 -19.60
N THR A 238 -8.74 8.74 -20.29
CA THR A 238 -8.63 7.28 -20.18
C THR A 238 -7.17 6.87 -20.19
N TYR A 239 -6.82 5.81 -19.45
CA TYR A 239 -5.48 5.20 -19.46
C TYR A 239 -4.97 4.89 -20.86
N LYS A 240 -5.87 4.54 -21.81
CA LYS A 240 -5.53 4.25 -23.21
C LYS A 240 -4.97 5.44 -23.99
N ASP A 241 -5.09 6.66 -23.46
CA ASP A 241 -4.43 7.84 -24.00
C ASP A 241 -2.92 7.86 -23.69
N ALA A 242 -2.45 7.06 -22.73
CA ALA A 242 -1.03 6.94 -22.39
C ALA A 242 -0.30 6.08 -23.44
N PRO A 243 0.90 6.46 -23.89
CA PRO A 243 1.60 5.79 -24.99
C PRO A 243 2.07 4.37 -24.67
N ASN A 244 2.30 4.06 -23.38
CA ASN A 244 2.71 2.73 -22.90
C ASN A 244 1.72 2.24 -21.83
N PHE A 245 0.42 2.44 -22.06
CA PHE A 245 -0.62 2.13 -21.08
C PHE A 245 -0.55 0.67 -20.60
N ILE A 246 -0.72 0.46 -19.29
CA ILE A 246 -0.76 -0.87 -18.70
C ILE A 246 -2.20 -1.36 -18.62
N ASP A 247 -2.42 -2.61 -19.00
CA ASP A 247 -3.72 -3.27 -18.96
C ASP A 247 -3.63 -4.67 -18.33
N TRP A 248 -4.72 -5.10 -17.70
CA TRP A 248 -4.82 -6.38 -17.03
C TRP A 248 -6.27 -6.89 -16.95
N PRO A 249 -6.48 -8.22 -16.94
CA PRO A 249 -7.82 -8.81 -16.89
C PRO A 249 -8.56 -8.46 -15.60
N ASP A 250 -9.89 -8.48 -15.69
CA ASP A 250 -10.78 -8.39 -14.53
C ASP A 250 -10.58 -9.56 -13.56
N THR A 251 -11.10 -9.40 -12.34
CA THR A 251 -11.00 -10.44 -11.30
C THR A 251 -11.75 -11.70 -11.77
N PRO A 252 -11.09 -12.87 -11.87
CA PRO A 252 -11.73 -14.09 -12.36
C PRO A 252 -12.84 -14.53 -11.40
N GLN A 253 -13.98 -14.94 -11.94
CA GLN A 253 -15.07 -15.50 -11.12
C GLN A 253 -14.70 -16.91 -10.64
N PRO A 254 -14.95 -17.24 -9.36
CA PRO A 254 -14.72 -18.58 -8.83
C PRO A 254 -15.69 -19.59 -9.45
N PRO A 255 -15.36 -20.90 -9.45
CA PRO A 255 -16.31 -21.93 -9.83
C PRO A 255 -17.52 -21.97 -8.88
N LEU A 256 -18.69 -22.35 -9.42
CA LEU A 256 -19.88 -22.56 -8.59
C LEU A 256 -19.64 -23.69 -7.59
N SER A 257 -20.07 -23.47 -6.35
CA SER A 257 -19.94 -24.41 -5.24
C SER A 257 -21.30 -24.95 -4.84
N GLU A 258 -21.38 -26.25 -4.55
CA GLU A 258 -22.58 -26.85 -3.98
C GLU A 258 -22.78 -26.36 -2.53
N MET A 259 -23.96 -25.82 -2.24
CA MET A 259 -24.40 -25.45 -0.89
C MET A 259 -25.77 -26.06 -0.60
N VAL A 260 -25.92 -26.60 0.62
CA VAL A 260 -27.23 -26.99 1.13
C VAL A 260 -27.91 -25.73 1.68
N VAL A 261 -28.97 -25.30 1.01
CA VAL A 261 -29.83 -24.18 1.40
C VAL A 261 -31.13 -24.73 1.96
N TYR A 262 -31.64 -24.17 3.05
CA TYR A 262 -32.87 -24.64 3.70
C TYR A 262 -34.05 -23.76 3.33
N TYR A 263 -34.92 -24.26 2.45
CA TYR A 263 -36.20 -23.63 2.10
C TYR A 263 -37.34 -24.34 2.86
N ASP A 264 -38.13 -23.60 3.63
CA ASP A 264 -39.22 -24.13 4.46
C ASP A 264 -38.79 -25.33 5.34
N GLY A 265 -37.55 -25.29 5.85
CA GLY A 265 -36.94 -26.35 6.67
C GLY A 265 -36.50 -27.60 5.89
N LYS A 266 -36.64 -27.62 4.56
CA LYS A 266 -36.17 -28.71 3.70
C LYS A 266 -34.79 -28.37 3.11
N PRO A 267 -33.80 -29.28 3.18
CA PRO A 267 -32.51 -29.08 2.53
C PRO A 267 -32.64 -29.27 1.01
N THR A 268 -32.23 -28.25 0.27
CA THR A 268 -32.05 -28.27 -1.19
C THR A 268 -30.57 -28.04 -1.48
N THR A 269 -29.97 -28.80 -2.39
CA THR A 269 -28.62 -28.50 -2.88
C THR A 269 -28.70 -27.54 -4.05
N GLU A 270 -28.03 -26.39 -3.93
CA GLU A 270 -27.94 -25.38 -4.99
C GLU A 270 -26.48 -25.10 -5.36
N LEU A 271 -26.27 -24.69 -6.62
CA LEU A 271 -24.97 -24.23 -7.11
C LEU A 271 -24.90 -22.72 -6.94
N VAL A 272 -24.09 -22.27 -5.97
CA VAL A 272 -23.93 -20.87 -5.60
C VAL A 272 -22.52 -20.37 -5.88
N LEU A 273 -22.39 -19.10 -6.29
CA LEU A 273 -21.09 -18.45 -6.47
C LEU A 273 -20.55 -18.06 -5.09
N LEU A 274 -19.42 -18.66 -4.68
CA LEU A 274 -18.76 -18.36 -3.41
C LEU A 274 -17.35 -17.85 -3.66
N TRP A 275 -17.08 -16.60 -3.25
CA TRP A 275 -15.76 -15.97 -3.35
C TRP A 275 -14.79 -16.45 -2.26
N SER A 276 -15.33 -16.83 -1.10
CA SER A 276 -14.60 -17.48 -0.02
C SER A 276 -15.38 -18.71 0.48
N THR A 277 -14.70 -19.61 1.20
CA THR A 277 -15.39 -20.64 1.99
C THR A 277 -14.74 -20.79 3.35
N GLU A 278 -15.58 -20.90 4.38
CA GLU A 278 -15.13 -21.03 5.77
C GLU A 278 -14.23 -22.27 5.97
N ARG A 279 -13.08 -22.06 6.63
CA ARG A 279 -12.14 -23.11 7.03
C ARG A 279 -12.84 -24.24 7.80
N LYS A 280 -13.79 -23.90 8.68
CA LYS A 280 -14.60 -24.86 9.45
C LYS A 280 -15.37 -25.81 8.53
N ARG A 281 -16.09 -25.26 7.54
CA ARG A 281 -16.88 -26.05 6.58
C ARG A 281 -15.99 -26.94 5.69
N MET A 282 -14.80 -26.48 5.32
CA MET A 282 -13.83 -27.31 4.60
C MET A 282 -13.35 -28.50 5.46
N LEU A 283 -13.05 -28.27 6.74
CA LEU A 283 -12.68 -29.33 7.69
C LEU A 283 -13.83 -30.33 7.95
N GLU A 284 -15.06 -29.85 8.07
CA GLU A 284 -16.27 -30.71 8.19
C GLU A 284 -16.50 -31.58 6.94
N GLN A 285 -16.06 -31.12 5.77
CA GLN A 285 -16.04 -31.90 4.52
C GLN A 285 -14.85 -32.87 4.40
N GLY A 286 -13.98 -32.94 5.42
CA GLY A 286 -12.77 -33.76 5.39
C GLY A 286 -11.69 -33.25 4.42
N LYS A 287 -11.78 -31.99 3.98
CA LYS A 287 -10.79 -31.38 3.07
C LYS A 287 -9.60 -30.83 3.85
N THR A 288 -8.42 -30.95 3.27
CA THR A 288 -7.21 -30.28 3.75
C THR A 288 -7.37 -28.77 3.64
N VAL A 289 -6.94 -28.04 4.68
CA VAL A 289 -6.95 -26.57 4.71
C VAL A 289 -5.56 -26.06 4.99
N LEU A 290 -5.18 -24.94 4.37
CA LEU A 290 -3.89 -24.29 4.64
C LEU A 290 -3.90 -23.77 6.07
N ASN A 291 -2.94 -24.20 6.88
CA ASN A 291 -2.82 -23.75 8.27
C ASN A 291 -1.73 -22.69 8.48
N TRP A 292 -1.62 -21.76 7.52
CA TRP A 292 -0.92 -20.50 7.77
C TRP A 292 -1.78 -19.65 8.72
N GLN A 293 -1.20 -19.29 9.86
CA GLN A 293 -1.80 -18.43 10.88
C GLN A 293 -0.69 -17.56 11.49
N ARG A 294 -0.73 -16.24 11.24
CA ARG A 294 0.10 -15.29 11.98
C ARG A 294 -0.36 -15.27 13.45
N PRO A 295 0.54 -15.23 14.44
CA PRO A 295 0.19 -14.69 15.75
C PRO A 295 -0.45 -13.29 15.59
N PRO A 296 -1.45 -12.90 16.41
CA PRO A 296 -1.94 -11.53 16.42
C PRO A 296 -0.78 -10.53 16.56
N GLN A 297 -0.80 -9.43 15.81
CA GLN A 297 0.35 -8.50 15.71
C GLN A 297 0.83 -8.00 17.08
N CYS A 298 -0.09 -7.82 18.03
CA CYS A 298 0.21 -7.46 19.43
C CYS A 298 0.99 -8.51 20.24
N LYS A 299 1.28 -9.70 19.68
CA LYS A 299 2.08 -10.76 20.32
C LYS A 299 3.49 -10.90 19.76
N LEU A 300 3.80 -10.21 18.66
CA LEU A 300 5.13 -10.22 18.06
C LEU A 300 6.07 -9.31 18.87
N LYS A 301 7.36 -9.65 18.91
CA LYS A 301 8.43 -8.86 19.56
C LYS A 301 9.52 -8.52 18.54
N PRO A 302 10.31 -7.44 18.76
CA PRO A 302 11.20 -6.95 17.72
C PRO A 302 12.34 -7.95 17.43
N GLY A 303 12.35 -8.47 16.20
CA GLY A 303 13.28 -9.50 15.76
C GLY A 303 12.78 -10.94 15.89
N ASP A 304 11.51 -11.17 16.25
CA ASP A 304 10.81 -12.41 15.90
C ASP A 304 10.73 -12.55 14.37
N ARG A 305 10.52 -13.77 13.85
CA ARG A 305 10.51 -14.02 12.39
C ARG A 305 9.36 -14.89 11.95
N ILE A 306 8.90 -14.65 10.72
CA ILE A 306 7.99 -15.54 10.00
C ILE A 306 8.73 -16.02 8.75
N LEU A 307 8.89 -17.34 8.62
CA LEU A 307 9.50 -17.94 7.44
C LEU A 307 8.52 -18.00 6.26
N GLU A 308 9.03 -18.22 5.04
CA GLU A 308 8.19 -18.46 3.85
C GLU A 308 7.23 -19.66 3.98
N THR A 309 7.52 -20.58 4.92
CA THR A 309 6.67 -21.72 5.29
C THR A 309 5.47 -21.34 6.16
N GLY A 310 5.39 -20.09 6.63
CA GLY A 310 4.45 -19.65 7.66
C GLY A 310 4.86 -20.02 9.09
N GLU A 311 6.05 -20.62 9.28
CA GLU A 311 6.58 -20.94 10.61
C GLU A 311 6.98 -19.67 11.36
N PHE A 312 6.51 -19.54 12.60
CA PHE A 312 6.86 -18.45 13.50
C PHE A 312 8.02 -18.86 14.41
N ILE A 313 9.10 -18.07 14.38
CA ILE A 313 10.29 -18.26 15.21
C ILE A 313 10.37 -17.12 16.21
N GLU A 314 10.09 -17.42 17.48
CA GLU A 314 10.40 -16.54 18.60
C GLU A 314 11.92 -16.38 18.72
N ARG A 315 12.37 -15.17 19.00
CA ARG A 315 13.78 -14.92 19.30
C ARG A 315 14.20 -15.58 20.61
N ALA A 316 15.36 -16.25 20.60
CA ALA A 316 16.04 -16.81 21.78
C ALA A 316 16.72 -15.73 22.66
#